data_AF-A0A7W0QGC9-F1
#
_entry.id   AF-A0A7W0QGC9-F1
#
_cell.length_a   1.000
_cell.length_b   1.000
_cell.length_c   1.000
_cell.angle_alpha   90.00
_cell.angle_beta   90.00
_cell.angle_gamma   90.00
#
_symmetry.space_group_name_H-M   'P 1'
#
loop_
_entity.id
_entity.type
_entity.pdbx_description
1 polymer ?
#
loop_
_entity_poly.entity_id
_entity_poly.type
_entity_poly.pdbx_seq_one_letter_code
_entity_poly.pdbx_strand_id
1 'polypeptide(L)'
;MYRDGATHHDEHDRAVGAIQIADGLITSCLLATKKLQGPERPQRWRAAHALHDDYPEIWRQLDSARAILASRGTNTIGYDEMRGQVLPVLPIRDDSRPLDTSPLDDARRALDELRLAIPGTDWKAIETRTTGLVGVRLVSRRGRLAAASIIAGVVAAVATWTYSTIPEPKRDPRAEMRRELAVVVDDRKARIDDLELLIGGRCDRLNVHEYVKLLAMDGRWQDARTFGADYQARCGEDPIVQKWANAPRPSSTRRDAMSSADSSFRRR
;
A
#
# COMPACT_ATOMS: atom_id res chain seq x y z
N MET A 1 -7.77 -1.48 -28.55
CA MET A 1 -6.98 -0.48 -27.80
C MET A 1 -7.90 0.15 -26.76
N TYR A 2 -7.97 -0.42 -25.55
CA TYR A 2 -8.55 0.26 -24.39
C TYR A 2 -7.48 1.23 -23.90
N ARG A 3 -7.75 2.54 -24.01
CA ARG A 3 -6.83 3.58 -23.52
C ARG A 3 -7.12 3.76 -22.03
N ASP A 4 -6.09 3.66 -21.20
CA ASP A 4 -6.14 3.71 -19.74
C ASP A 4 -6.84 4.97 -19.21
N GLY A 5 -8.14 4.88 -18.92
CA GLY A 5 -8.87 5.99 -18.29
C GLY A 5 -8.36 6.35 -16.89
N ALA A 6 -7.70 5.39 -16.21
CA ALA A 6 -7.15 5.58 -14.87
C ALA A 6 -5.90 6.47 -14.86
N THR A 7 -5.01 6.35 -15.85
CA THR A 7 -3.82 7.21 -15.96
C THR A 7 -4.19 8.66 -16.29
N HIS A 8 -5.25 8.86 -17.07
CA HIS A 8 -5.73 10.20 -17.45
C HIS A 8 -6.31 11.02 -16.29
N HIS A 9 -6.97 10.39 -15.32
CA HIS A 9 -7.47 11.08 -14.13
C HIS A 9 -6.31 11.44 -13.19
N ASP A 10 -5.37 10.51 -13.00
CA ASP A 10 -4.17 10.74 -12.18
C ASP A 10 -3.30 11.89 -12.71
N GLU A 11 -3.11 11.99 -14.02
CA GLU A 11 -2.37 13.10 -14.64
C GLU A 11 -3.09 14.45 -14.45
N HIS A 12 -4.42 14.48 -14.59
CA HIS A 12 -5.21 15.68 -14.33
C HIS A 12 -5.02 16.16 -12.89
N ASP A 13 -5.18 15.26 -11.93
CA ASP A 13 -5.09 15.55 -10.51
C ASP A 13 -3.67 15.99 -10.13
N ARG A 14 -2.64 15.43 -10.76
CA ARG A 14 -1.24 15.87 -10.60
C ARG A 14 -1.01 17.31 -11.07
N ALA A 15 -1.55 17.70 -12.23
CA ALA A 15 -1.44 19.08 -12.72
C ALA A 15 -2.18 20.07 -11.80
N VAL A 16 -3.39 19.71 -11.37
CA VAL A 16 -4.20 20.49 -10.43
C VAL A 16 -3.49 20.65 -9.09
N GLY A 17 -2.87 19.57 -8.57
CA GLY A 17 -2.10 19.60 -7.33
C GLY A 17 -0.88 20.51 -7.43
N ALA A 18 -0.12 20.45 -8.53
CA ALA A 18 1.03 21.33 -8.74
C ALA A 18 0.64 22.82 -8.78
N ILE A 19 -0.49 23.16 -9.44
CA ILE A 19 -1.03 24.53 -9.47
C ILE A 19 -1.41 25.01 -8.06
N GLN A 20 -1.99 24.14 -7.22
CA GLN A 20 -2.34 24.50 -5.83
C GLN A 20 -1.13 24.73 -4.95
N ILE A 21 -0.09 23.90 -5.10
CA ILE A 21 1.17 24.07 -4.37
C ILE A 21 1.78 25.42 -4.75
N ALA A 22 1.84 25.73 -6.06
CA ALA A 22 2.33 27.03 -6.54
C ALA A 22 1.54 28.21 -5.94
N ASP A 23 0.21 28.13 -5.90
CA ASP A 23 -0.64 29.19 -5.31
C ASP A 23 -0.37 29.41 -3.82
N GLY A 24 -0.21 28.32 -3.06
CA GLY A 24 0.14 28.36 -1.65
C GLY A 24 1.52 28.96 -1.39
N LEU A 25 2.49 28.65 -2.25
CA LEU A 25 3.83 29.22 -2.19
C LEU A 25 3.85 30.71 -2.56
N ILE A 26 3.10 31.12 -3.60
CA ILE A 26 2.92 32.55 -3.95
C ILE A 26 2.34 33.31 -2.75
N THR A 27 1.28 32.78 -2.12
CA THR A 27 0.69 33.37 -0.93
C THR A 27 1.69 33.47 0.23
N SER A 28 2.49 32.42 0.44
CA SER A 28 3.53 32.39 1.48
C SER A 28 4.64 33.43 1.23
N CYS A 29 5.07 33.57 -0.03
CA CYS A 29 6.01 34.59 -0.48
C CYS A 29 5.44 35.99 -0.24
N LEU A 30 4.20 36.28 -0.64
CA LEU A 30 3.54 37.57 -0.40
C LEU A 30 3.42 37.91 1.10
N LEU A 31 3.28 36.92 1.97
CA LEU A 31 3.34 37.14 3.42
C LEU A 31 4.76 37.38 3.92
N ALA A 32 5.76 36.72 3.33
CA ALA A 32 7.17 36.92 3.65
C ALA A 32 7.66 38.31 3.21
N THR A 33 7.23 38.81 2.04
CA THR A 33 7.56 40.17 1.58
C THR A 33 7.04 41.23 2.56
N LYS A 34 5.82 41.07 3.09
CA LYS A 34 5.27 41.95 4.15
C LYS A 34 6.11 41.90 5.43
N LYS A 35 6.64 40.73 5.81
CA LYS A 35 7.52 40.58 6.98
C LYS A 35 8.89 41.22 6.77
N LEU A 36 9.45 41.14 5.55
CA LEU A 36 10.70 41.83 5.21
C LEU A 36 10.60 43.34 5.41
N GLN A 37 9.44 43.92 5.08
CA GLN A 37 9.18 45.34 5.27
C GLN A 37 8.95 45.74 6.75
N GLY A 38 8.71 44.77 7.64
CA GLY A 38 8.50 45.00 9.08
C GLY A 38 9.79 45.43 9.81
N PRO A 39 9.70 46.08 10.99
CA PRO A 39 10.86 46.65 11.70
C PRO A 39 11.79 45.61 12.36
N GLU A 40 11.35 44.36 12.50
CA GLU A 40 12.06 43.34 13.29
C GLU A 40 13.16 42.61 12.49
N ARG A 41 14.43 42.96 12.73
CA ARG A 41 15.60 42.35 12.07
C ARG A 41 15.64 40.81 12.07
N PRO A 42 15.36 40.09 13.18
CA PRO A 42 15.42 38.62 13.19
C PRO A 42 14.37 37.96 12.30
N GLN A 43 13.23 38.62 12.06
CA GLN A 43 12.18 38.10 11.18
C GLN A 43 12.53 38.32 9.70
N ARG A 44 13.29 39.37 9.39
CA ARG A 44 13.70 39.70 8.02
C ARG A 44 14.58 38.62 7.39
N TRP A 45 15.64 38.20 8.07
CA TRP A 45 16.52 37.14 7.59
C TRP A 45 15.76 35.85 7.25
N ARG A 46 14.85 35.41 8.12
CA ARG A 46 14.05 34.20 7.87
C ARG A 46 13.08 34.38 6.70
N ALA A 47 12.52 35.57 6.55
CA ALA A 47 11.64 35.88 5.43
C ALA A 47 12.40 35.94 4.10
N ALA A 48 13.63 36.47 4.09
CA ALA A 48 14.50 36.48 2.92
C ALA A 48 14.87 35.04 2.48
N HIS A 49 15.25 34.19 3.45
CA HIS A 49 15.52 32.78 3.16
C HIS A 49 14.30 32.06 2.60
N ALA A 50 13.14 32.21 3.25
CA ALA A 50 11.91 31.61 2.76
C ALA A 50 11.59 32.05 1.32
N LEU A 51 11.77 33.33 0.98
CA LEU A 51 11.58 33.81 -0.39
C LEU A 51 12.58 33.23 -1.38
N HIS A 52 13.82 33.02 -0.97
CA HIS A 52 14.86 32.45 -1.83
C HIS A 52 14.59 30.97 -2.14
N ASP A 53 14.05 30.23 -1.17
CA ASP A 53 13.73 28.81 -1.31
C ASP A 53 12.38 28.60 -2.02
N ASP A 54 11.35 29.36 -1.65
CA ASP A 54 9.98 29.18 -2.14
C ASP A 54 9.81 29.67 -3.58
N TYR A 55 10.54 30.71 -4.01
CA TYR A 55 10.33 31.31 -5.34
C TYR A 55 10.72 30.41 -6.51
N PRO A 56 11.91 29.80 -6.54
CA PRO A 56 12.23 28.82 -7.57
C PRO A 56 11.28 27.62 -7.55
N GLU A 57 10.78 27.25 -6.37
CA GLU A 57 9.83 26.16 -6.20
C GLU A 57 8.47 26.46 -6.84
N ILE A 58 7.98 27.70 -6.76
CA ILE A 58 6.77 28.15 -7.50
C ILE A 58 6.92 27.81 -8.98
N TRP A 59 8.02 28.24 -9.60
CA TRP A 59 8.27 28.01 -11.01
C TRP A 59 8.41 26.52 -11.34
N ARG A 60 9.08 25.74 -10.49
CA ARG A 60 9.18 24.28 -10.67
C ARG A 60 7.81 23.61 -10.70
N GLN A 61 6.90 24.01 -9.82
CA GLN A 61 5.54 23.47 -9.78
C GLN A 61 4.72 23.89 -11.01
N LEU A 62 4.85 25.15 -11.43
CA LEU A 62 4.18 25.63 -12.65
C LEU A 62 4.73 24.94 -13.91
N ASP A 63 6.05 24.76 -14.03
CA ASP A 63 6.70 24.06 -15.14
C ASP A 63 6.24 22.59 -15.20
N SER A 64 6.08 21.94 -14.04
CA SER A 64 5.54 20.58 -13.91
C SER A 64 4.07 20.50 -14.38
N ALA A 65 3.23 21.41 -13.89
CA ALA A 65 1.83 21.50 -14.33
C ALA A 65 1.75 21.72 -15.85
N ARG A 66 2.53 22.67 -16.38
CA ARG A 66 2.62 22.94 -17.81
C ARG A 66 3.03 21.71 -18.61
N ALA A 67 4.03 20.94 -18.17
CA ALA A 67 4.47 19.74 -18.88
C ALA A 67 3.36 18.69 -18.97
N ILE A 68 2.58 18.51 -17.91
CA ILE A 68 1.44 17.59 -17.88
C ILE A 68 0.29 18.09 -18.76
N LEU A 69 0.02 19.39 -18.80
CA LEU A 69 -1.03 19.95 -19.65
C LEU A 69 -0.64 19.89 -21.14
N ALA A 70 0.61 20.24 -21.46
CA ALA A 70 1.12 20.19 -22.82
C ALA A 70 1.12 18.76 -23.39
N SER A 71 1.46 17.74 -22.59
CA SER A 71 1.42 16.34 -23.03
C SER A 71 0.01 15.86 -23.40
N ARG A 72 -1.02 16.56 -22.90
CA ARG A 72 -2.44 16.31 -23.21
C ARG A 72 -2.97 17.13 -24.38
N GLY A 73 -2.12 17.94 -25.01
CA GLY A 73 -2.50 18.81 -26.12
C GLY A 73 -3.27 20.05 -25.67
N THR A 74 -3.26 20.38 -24.38
CA THR A 74 -3.82 21.64 -23.87
C THR A 74 -2.94 22.81 -24.34
N ASN A 75 -3.57 23.92 -24.73
CA ASN A 75 -2.85 25.13 -25.11
C ASN A 75 -2.20 25.77 -23.88
N THR A 76 -0.86 25.76 -23.82
CA THR A 76 -0.05 26.42 -22.78
C THR A 76 0.77 27.59 -23.31
N ILE A 77 0.43 28.13 -24.50
CA ILE A 77 1.22 29.16 -25.17
C ILE A 77 1.36 30.43 -24.32
N GLY A 78 0.29 30.89 -23.67
CA GLY A 78 0.33 32.08 -22.80
C GLY A 78 1.33 31.92 -21.64
N TYR A 79 1.39 30.72 -21.04
CA TYR A 79 2.40 30.40 -20.04
C TYR A 79 3.82 30.44 -20.62
N ASP A 80 4.04 29.80 -21.78
CA ASP A 80 5.36 29.68 -22.40
C ASP A 80 5.93 31.06 -22.80
N GLU A 81 5.08 31.97 -23.29
CA GLU A 81 5.47 33.35 -23.63
C GLU A 81 5.93 34.15 -22.40
N MET A 82 5.21 34.02 -21.28
CA MET A 82 5.59 34.68 -20.03
C MET A 82 6.85 34.06 -19.42
N ARG A 83 6.96 32.72 -19.45
CA ARG A 83 8.06 31.99 -18.80
C ARG A 83 9.43 32.42 -19.33
N GLY A 84 9.52 32.80 -20.61
CA GLY A 84 10.74 33.30 -21.25
C GLY A 84 11.19 34.69 -20.78
N GLN A 85 10.31 35.45 -20.12
CA GLN A 85 10.58 36.83 -19.66
C GLN A 85 10.88 36.91 -18.16
N VAL A 86 10.55 35.86 -17.39
CA VAL A 86 10.65 35.90 -15.93
C VAL A 86 12.04 35.52 -15.42
N LEU A 87 12.46 36.21 -14.36
CA LEU A 87 13.71 35.95 -13.67
C LEU A 87 13.70 34.60 -12.94
N PRO A 88 14.80 33.83 -12.96
CA PRO A 88 14.85 32.54 -12.27
C PRO A 88 14.91 32.67 -10.74
N VAL A 89 15.29 33.84 -10.21
CA VAL A 89 15.48 34.10 -8.78
C VAL A 89 14.95 35.49 -8.45
N LEU A 90 14.29 35.64 -7.30
CA LEU A 90 13.88 36.94 -6.80
C LEU A 90 15.10 37.80 -6.45
N PRO A 91 15.22 39.02 -6.98
CA PRO A 91 16.26 39.95 -6.58
C PRO A 91 15.96 40.52 -5.19
N ILE A 92 16.36 39.79 -4.14
CA ILE A 92 16.28 40.27 -2.76
C ILE A 92 17.49 41.18 -2.52
N ARG A 93 17.25 42.49 -2.45
CA ARG A 93 18.28 43.46 -2.06
C ARG A 93 18.26 43.67 -0.54
N ASP A 94 19.45 43.89 0.02
CA ASP A 94 19.66 44.20 1.44
C ASP A 94 19.48 45.71 1.74
N ASP A 95 19.18 46.52 0.71
CA ASP A 95 18.90 47.94 0.88
C ASP A 95 17.48 48.16 1.43
N SER A 96 17.28 49.25 2.16
CA SER A 96 16.01 49.63 2.80
C SER A 96 14.85 49.92 1.83
N ARG A 97 15.00 49.59 0.55
CA ARG A 97 14.01 49.84 -0.49
C ARG A 97 12.90 48.80 -0.39
N PRO A 98 11.65 49.16 -0.76
CA PRO A 98 10.58 48.18 -0.89
C PRO A 98 11.00 47.09 -1.87
N LEU A 99 10.85 45.83 -1.47
CA LEU A 99 11.08 44.68 -2.36
C LEU A 99 10.13 44.78 -3.55
N ASP A 100 10.66 44.62 -4.75
CA ASP A 100 9.87 44.55 -5.97
C ASP A 100 9.05 43.26 -5.99
N THR A 101 7.72 43.39 -6.02
CA THR A 101 6.79 42.25 -6.09
C THR A 101 6.41 41.86 -7.50
N SER A 102 6.87 42.60 -8.52
CA SER A 102 6.58 42.30 -9.92
C SER A 102 6.85 40.84 -10.31
N PRO A 103 7.92 40.16 -9.84
CA PRO A 103 8.14 38.77 -10.22
C PRO A 103 7.16 37.78 -9.57
N LEU A 104 6.54 38.15 -8.43
CA LEU A 104 5.46 37.38 -7.82
C LEU A 104 4.12 37.63 -8.54
N ASP A 105 3.90 38.84 -9.04
CA ASP A 105 2.74 39.16 -9.88
C ASP A 105 2.81 38.40 -11.22
N ASP A 106 4.00 38.25 -11.80
CA ASP A 106 4.22 37.42 -12.99
C ASP A 106 3.94 35.93 -12.72
N ALA A 107 4.40 35.41 -11.57
CA ALA A 107 4.10 34.04 -11.16
C ALA A 107 2.59 33.82 -10.99
N ARG A 108 1.87 34.81 -10.46
CA ARG A 108 0.42 34.76 -10.32
C ARG A 108 -0.30 34.79 -11.67
N ARG A 109 0.17 35.62 -12.61
CA ARG A 109 -0.37 35.64 -13.98
C ARG A 109 -0.13 34.30 -14.69
N ALA A 110 1.06 33.72 -14.54
CA ALA A 110 1.39 32.40 -15.06
C ALA A 110 0.50 31.29 -14.48
N LEU A 111 0.21 31.38 -13.18
CA LEU A 111 -0.72 30.48 -12.52
C LEU A 111 -2.15 30.61 -13.07
N ASP A 112 -2.63 31.84 -13.29
CA ASP A 112 -3.96 32.09 -13.86
C ASP A 112 -4.08 31.57 -15.30
N GLU A 113 -3.05 31.72 -16.14
CA GLU A 113 -2.99 31.12 -17.49
C GLU A 113 -3.12 29.59 -17.43
N LEU A 114 -2.40 28.93 -16.53
CA LEU A 114 -2.50 27.47 -16.37
C LEU A 114 -3.86 27.04 -15.80
N ARG A 115 -4.52 27.86 -14.96
CA ARG A 115 -5.90 27.59 -14.50
C ARG A 115 -6.92 27.67 -15.64
N LEU A 116 -6.77 28.64 -16.55
CA LEU A 116 -7.62 28.77 -17.74
C LEU A 116 -7.44 27.58 -18.69
N ALA A 117 -6.23 27.03 -18.76
CA ALA A 117 -5.91 25.87 -19.57
C ALA A 117 -6.61 24.57 -19.11
N ILE A 118 -7.17 24.53 -17.89
CA ILE A 118 -7.87 23.35 -17.35
C ILE A 118 -9.39 23.61 -17.30
N PRO A 119 -10.14 23.33 -18.38
CA PRO A 119 -11.57 23.56 -18.40
C PRO A 119 -12.32 22.58 -17.47
N GLY A 120 -13.39 23.07 -16.84
CA GLY A 120 -14.29 22.25 -16.02
C GLY A 120 -13.82 22.01 -14.58
N THR A 121 -12.62 22.46 -14.20
CA THR A 121 -12.16 22.38 -12.81
C THR A 121 -12.79 23.48 -11.97
N ASP A 122 -13.53 23.09 -10.93
CA ASP A 122 -14.06 24.02 -9.93
C ASP A 122 -12.96 24.40 -8.93
N TRP A 123 -12.14 25.38 -9.32
CA TRP A 123 -11.04 25.89 -8.50
C TRP A 123 -11.51 26.40 -7.13
N LYS A 124 -12.74 26.94 -7.04
CA LYS A 124 -13.31 27.44 -5.79
C LYS A 124 -13.69 26.30 -4.85
N ALA A 125 -14.29 25.24 -5.37
CA ALA A 125 -14.58 24.05 -4.58
C ALA A 125 -13.32 23.34 -4.11
N ILE A 126 -12.25 23.34 -4.92
CA ILE A 126 -10.98 22.78 -4.47
C ILE A 126 -10.33 23.67 -3.41
N GLU A 127 -10.26 24.99 -3.64
CA GLU A 127 -9.75 25.95 -2.66
C GLU A 127 -10.46 25.77 -1.32
N THR A 128 -11.78 25.65 -1.31
CA THR A 128 -12.59 25.42 -0.09
C THR A 128 -12.20 24.12 0.63
N ARG A 129 -11.96 23.03 -0.11
CA ARG A 129 -11.53 21.74 0.46
C ARG A 129 -10.09 21.77 0.98
N THR A 130 -9.22 22.57 0.36
CA THR A 130 -7.81 22.69 0.73
C THR A 130 -7.54 23.80 1.76
N THR A 131 -8.52 24.69 1.99
CA THR A 131 -8.47 25.75 3.00
C THR A 131 -8.40 25.10 4.39
N GLY A 132 -7.18 25.00 4.93
CA GLY A 132 -6.88 24.33 6.20
C GLY A 132 -5.75 23.32 6.12
N LEU A 133 -5.47 22.77 4.94
CA LEU A 133 -4.35 21.85 4.71
C LEU A 133 -3.03 22.58 4.46
N VAL A 134 -3.08 23.75 3.82
CA VAL A 134 -1.88 24.49 3.36
C VAL A 134 -1.58 25.74 4.23
N GLY A 135 -2.46 26.10 5.17
CA GLY A 135 -2.42 27.39 5.88
C GLY A 135 -1.99 27.41 7.35
N VAL A 136 -1.68 26.27 7.98
CA VAL A 136 -1.43 26.25 9.44
C VAL A 136 0.00 26.68 9.78
N ARG A 137 0.20 27.98 9.97
CA ARG A 137 1.36 28.51 10.71
C ARG A 137 1.13 28.35 12.21
N LEU A 138 1.93 27.49 12.84
CA LEU A 138 1.97 27.22 14.27
C LEU A 138 2.54 28.40 15.09
N VAL A 139 1.76 29.46 15.33
CA VAL A 139 2.20 30.56 16.22
C VAL A 139 1.07 31.01 17.15
N SER A 140 0.79 30.26 18.22
CA SER A 140 0.34 30.81 19.52
C SER A 140 0.48 29.75 20.63
N ARG A 141 0.62 30.17 21.89
CA ARG A 141 0.85 29.26 23.05
C ARG A 141 -0.36 28.36 23.36
N ARG A 142 -1.59 28.79 23.01
CA ARG A 142 -2.80 27.91 22.97
C ARG A 142 -2.82 27.02 21.72
N GLY A 143 -2.26 27.50 20.62
CA GLY A 143 -2.00 26.71 19.40
C GLY A 143 -1.04 25.55 19.62
N ARG A 144 -0.15 25.57 20.63
CA ARG A 144 0.75 24.43 20.92
C ARG A 144 0.02 23.18 21.41
N LEU A 145 -1.08 23.33 22.15
CA LEU A 145 -1.87 22.17 22.61
C LEU A 145 -2.73 21.61 21.48
N ALA A 146 -3.36 22.48 20.68
CA ALA A 146 -4.09 22.07 19.48
C ALA A 146 -3.16 21.47 18.41
N ALA A 147 -1.94 22.00 18.29
CA ALA A 147 -0.91 21.44 17.45
C ALA A 147 -0.39 20.11 17.97
N ALA A 148 -0.21 19.96 19.28
CA ALA A 148 0.19 18.68 19.85
C ALA A 148 -0.87 17.60 19.61
N SER A 149 -2.18 17.94 19.68
CA SER A 149 -3.24 16.99 19.37
C SER A 149 -3.34 16.67 17.87
N ILE A 150 -3.16 17.66 16.99
CA ILE A 150 -3.12 17.42 15.53
C ILE A 150 -1.87 16.62 15.15
N ILE A 151 -0.70 16.96 15.69
CA ILE A 151 0.55 16.21 15.47
C ILE A 151 0.40 14.81 16.02
N ALA A 152 -0.17 14.60 17.21
CA ALA A 152 -0.43 13.27 17.72
C ALA A 152 -1.40 12.49 16.81
N GLY A 153 -2.45 13.14 16.29
CA GLY A 153 -3.38 12.54 15.33
C GLY A 153 -2.72 12.19 13.98
N VAL A 154 -1.87 13.08 13.44
CA VAL A 154 -1.13 12.86 12.20
C VAL A 154 -0.05 11.82 12.39
N VAL A 155 0.69 11.83 13.51
CA VAL A 155 1.66 10.79 13.86
C VAL A 155 0.95 9.45 14.04
N ALA A 156 -0.23 9.41 14.66
CA ALA A 156 -1.03 8.19 14.73
C ALA A 156 -1.51 7.74 13.35
N ALA A 157 -1.96 8.66 12.49
CA ALA A 157 -2.42 8.35 11.14
C ALA A 157 -1.27 7.87 10.24
N VAL A 158 -0.10 8.52 10.30
CA VAL A 158 1.13 8.13 9.59
C VAL A 158 1.68 6.84 10.18
N ALA A 159 1.66 6.64 11.49
CA ALA A 159 2.02 5.37 12.12
C ALA A 159 1.08 4.25 11.65
N THR A 160 -0.23 4.51 11.57
CA THR A 160 -1.21 3.53 11.08
C THR A 160 -1.00 3.24 9.59
N TRP A 161 -0.73 4.27 8.78
CA TRP A 161 -0.47 4.14 7.35
C TRP A 161 0.86 3.41 7.08
N THR A 162 1.92 3.74 7.82
CA THR A 162 3.20 3.03 7.76
C THR A 162 3.04 1.59 8.23
N TYR A 163 2.28 1.34 9.30
CA TYR A 163 1.98 -0.03 9.73
C TYR A 163 1.18 -0.82 8.69
N SER A 164 0.29 -0.17 7.94
CA SER A 164 -0.45 -0.79 6.83
C SER A 164 0.38 -1.01 5.57
N THR A 165 1.52 -0.31 5.43
CA THR A 165 2.45 -0.45 4.30
C THR A 165 3.67 -1.28 4.65
N ILE A 166 3.88 -1.65 5.93
CA ILE A 166 4.74 -2.76 6.29
C ILE A 166 4.17 -3.96 5.54
N PRO A 167 4.90 -4.52 4.57
CA PRO A 167 4.44 -5.69 3.86
C PRO A 167 4.20 -6.76 4.92
N GLU A 168 2.96 -7.22 5.08
CA GLU A 168 2.71 -8.38 5.92
C GLU A 168 3.72 -9.44 5.47
N PRO A 169 4.49 -10.04 6.39
CA PRO A 169 5.48 -11.04 6.04
C PRO A 169 4.76 -12.07 5.18
N LYS A 170 5.15 -12.17 3.90
CA LYS A 170 4.47 -12.99 2.89
C LYS A 170 4.12 -14.32 3.55
N ARG A 171 2.83 -14.53 3.86
CA ARG A 171 2.38 -15.78 4.46
C ARG A 171 2.85 -16.88 3.55
N ASP A 172 3.72 -17.75 4.04
CA ASP A 172 4.17 -18.89 3.27
C ASP A 172 2.95 -19.80 3.11
N PRO A 173 2.33 -19.88 1.91
CA PRO A 173 1.12 -20.68 1.73
C PRO A 173 1.39 -22.16 2.02
N ARG A 174 2.65 -22.60 1.94
CA ARG A 174 3.05 -23.95 2.33
C ARG A 174 3.09 -24.16 3.84
N ALA A 175 3.37 -23.12 4.62
CA ALA A 175 3.32 -23.20 6.08
C ALA A 175 1.88 -23.24 6.59
N GLU A 176 0.99 -22.46 5.98
CA GLU A 176 -0.45 -22.45 6.29
C GLU A 176 -1.10 -23.79 5.93
N MET A 177 -0.89 -24.28 4.71
CA MET A 177 -1.36 -25.62 4.30
C MET A 177 -0.80 -26.74 5.19
N ARG A 178 0.45 -26.63 5.67
CA ARG A 178 1.02 -27.61 6.62
C ARG A 178 0.31 -27.58 7.98
N ARG A 179 -0.11 -26.41 8.47
CA ARG A 179 -0.87 -26.27 9.72
C ARG A 179 -2.27 -26.85 9.57
N GLU A 180 -2.95 -26.54 8.47
CA GLU A 180 -4.27 -27.11 8.19
C GLU A 180 -4.24 -28.63 8.07
N LEU A 181 -3.23 -29.17 7.37
CA LEU A 181 -3.02 -30.62 7.28
C LEU A 181 -2.70 -31.25 8.64
N ALA A 182 -1.97 -30.55 9.53
CA ALA A 182 -1.69 -31.04 10.87
C ALA A 182 -2.98 -31.19 11.69
N VAL A 183 -3.88 -30.21 11.62
CA VAL A 183 -5.20 -30.29 12.29
C VAL A 183 -6.00 -31.49 11.78
N VAL A 184 -6.03 -31.73 10.47
CA VAL A 184 -6.73 -32.89 9.87
C VAL A 184 -6.08 -34.23 10.25
N VAL A 185 -4.77 -34.26 10.49
CA VAL A 185 -4.09 -35.46 10.99
C VAL A 185 -4.44 -35.70 12.46
N ASP A 186 -4.44 -34.66 13.29
CA ASP A 186 -4.73 -34.79 14.72
C ASP A 186 -6.20 -35.17 14.96
N ASP A 187 -7.14 -34.59 14.22
CA ASP A 187 -8.56 -34.96 14.25
C ASP A 187 -8.79 -36.43 13.85
N ARG A 188 -8.09 -36.92 12.82
CA ARG A 188 -8.15 -38.32 12.41
C ARG A 188 -7.59 -39.27 13.47
N LYS A 189 -6.52 -38.89 14.17
CA LYS A 189 -5.97 -39.71 15.27
C LYS A 189 -6.95 -39.82 16.42
N ALA A 190 -7.53 -38.69 16.85
CA ALA A 190 -8.56 -38.70 17.89
C ALA A 190 -9.75 -39.59 17.49
N ARG A 191 -10.18 -39.52 16.23
CA ARG A 191 -11.27 -40.37 15.71
C ARG A 191 -10.90 -41.86 15.68
N ILE A 192 -9.65 -42.20 15.36
CA ILE A 192 -9.14 -43.59 15.42
C ILE A 192 -9.21 -44.10 16.86
N ASP A 193 -8.73 -43.31 17.82
CA ASP A 193 -8.72 -43.70 19.25
C ASP A 193 -10.15 -43.91 19.78
N ASP A 194 -11.08 -43.01 19.43
CA ASP A 194 -12.50 -43.14 19.78
C ASP A 194 -13.13 -44.42 19.21
N LEU A 195 -12.86 -44.71 17.93
CA LEU A 195 -13.39 -45.90 17.25
C LEU A 195 -12.79 -47.19 17.81
N GLU A 196 -11.51 -47.17 18.20
CA GLU A 196 -10.85 -48.32 18.83
C GLU A 196 -11.54 -48.71 20.14
N LEU A 197 -11.86 -47.71 20.98
CA LEU A 197 -12.61 -47.90 22.23
C LEU A 197 -14.05 -48.38 21.98
N LEU A 198 -14.72 -47.84 20.97
CA LEU A 198 -16.10 -48.20 20.65
C LEU A 198 -16.23 -49.61 20.09
N ILE A 199 -15.32 -50.03 19.22
CA ILE A 199 -15.38 -51.34 18.57
C ILE A 199 -15.25 -52.43 19.62
N GLY A 200 -14.22 -52.42 20.49
CA GLY A 200 -14.16 -53.27 21.69
C GLY A 200 -14.44 -54.77 21.50
N GLY A 201 -14.23 -55.30 20.28
CA GLY A 201 -14.55 -56.70 19.91
C GLY A 201 -15.95 -56.95 19.34
N ARG A 202 -16.80 -55.93 19.20
CA ARG A 202 -18.11 -56.01 18.56
C ARG A 202 -18.00 -56.04 17.03
N CYS A 203 -18.88 -56.80 16.38
CA CYS A 203 -18.96 -56.90 14.92
C CYS A 203 -19.81 -55.78 14.28
N ASP A 204 -19.66 -54.54 14.74
CA ASP A 204 -20.40 -53.40 14.18
C ASP A 204 -19.76 -52.94 12.85
N ARG A 205 -20.40 -53.30 11.74
CA ARG A 205 -19.89 -53.07 10.39
C ARG A 205 -19.59 -51.60 10.11
N LEU A 206 -20.46 -50.68 10.53
CA LEU A 206 -20.31 -49.27 10.15
C LEU A 206 -19.08 -48.64 10.79
N ASN A 207 -18.92 -48.84 12.10
CA ASN A 207 -17.76 -48.33 12.85
C ASN A 207 -16.46 -49.02 12.42
N VAL A 208 -16.50 -50.31 12.09
CA VAL A 208 -15.35 -51.05 11.58
C VAL A 208 -14.91 -50.56 10.19
N HIS A 209 -15.85 -50.26 9.29
CA HIS A 209 -15.53 -49.70 7.97
C HIS A 209 -14.81 -48.36 8.10
N GLU A 210 -15.32 -47.48 8.97
CA GLU A 210 -14.72 -46.17 9.23
C GLU A 210 -13.31 -46.32 9.82
N TYR A 211 -13.15 -47.20 10.81
CA TYR A 211 -11.88 -47.45 11.50
C TYR A 211 -10.78 -47.94 10.55
N VAL A 212 -11.04 -49.00 9.77
CA VAL A 212 -10.05 -49.57 8.84
C VAL A 212 -9.69 -48.58 7.73
N LYS A 213 -10.68 -47.79 7.27
CA LYS A 213 -10.43 -46.70 6.32
C LYS A 213 -9.52 -45.63 6.91
N LEU A 214 -9.73 -45.22 8.16
CA LEU A 214 -8.91 -44.20 8.81
C LEU A 214 -7.48 -44.69 9.07
N LEU A 215 -7.30 -45.93 9.51
CA LEU A 215 -5.97 -46.54 9.65
C LEU A 215 -5.19 -46.54 8.32
N ALA A 216 -5.85 -46.91 7.23
CA ALA A 216 -5.26 -46.84 5.89
C ALA A 216 -4.88 -45.40 5.51
N MET A 217 -5.80 -44.44 5.69
CA MET A 217 -5.56 -43.02 5.36
C MET A 217 -4.47 -42.34 6.22
N ASP A 218 -4.23 -42.81 7.44
CA ASP A 218 -3.16 -42.34 8.33
C ASP A 218 -1.80 -42.98 8.01
N GLY A 219 -1.76 -43.94 7.09
CA GLY A 219 -0.54 -44.64 6.71
C GLY A 219 -0.21 -45.85 7.58
N ARG A 220 -1.13 -46.24 8.48
CA ARG A 220 -1.03 -47.42 9.37
C ARG A 220 -1.50 -48.69 8.67
N TRP A 221 -0.93 -48.97 7.49
CA TRP A 221 -1.40 -50.06 6.61
C TRP A 221 -1.24 -51.45 7.22
N GLN A 222 -0.21 -51.67 8.05
CA GLN A 222 -0.01 -52.95 8.73
C GLN A 222 -1.11 -53.19 9.75
N ASP A 223 -1.43 -52.18 10.55
CA ASP A 223 -2.50 -52.24 11.55
C ASP A 223 -3.85 -52.49 10.87
N ALA A 224 -4.14 -51.80 9.76
CA ALA A 224 -5.35 -52.03 8.97
C ALA A 224 -5.45 -53.48 8.44
N ARG A 225 -4.34 -54.08 8.02
CA ARG A 225 -4.28 -55.48 7.56
C ARG A 225 -4.51 -56.47 8.69
N THR A 226 -3.78 -56.31 9.78
CA THR A 226 -3.89 -57.18 10.96
C THR A 226 -5.31 -57.13 11.51
N PHE A 227 -5.85 -55.92 11.70
CA PHE A 227 -7.22 -55.74 12.17
C PHE A 227 -8.24 -56.35 11.20
N GLY A 228 -8.07 -56.16 9.88
CA GLY A 228 -8.97 -56.72 8.87
C GLY A 228 -8.99 -58.25 8.88
N ALA A 229 -7.83 -58.90 9.03
CA ALA A 229 -7.72 -60.36 9.14
C ALA A 229 -8.40 -60.88 10.43
N ASP A 230 -8.14 -60.22 11.56
CA ASP A 230 -8.74 -60.57 12.86
C ASP A 230 -10.26 -60.35 12.87
N TYR A 231 -10.74 -59.30 12.20
CA TYR A 231 -12.16 -59.04 12.01
C TYR A 231 -12.81 -60.15 11.17
N GLN A 232 -12.20 -60.52 10.04
CA GLN A 232 -12.72 -61.57 9.17
C GLN A 232 -12.81 -62.92 9.91
N ALA A 233 -11.81 -63.25 10.72
CA ALA A 233 -11.81 -64.48 11.52
C ALA A 233 -12.92 -64.52 12.58
N ARG A 234 -13.30 -63.37 13.16
CA ARG A 234 -14.31 -63.28 14.23
C ARG A 234 -15.73 -63.05 13.73
N CYS A 235 -15.89 -62.20 12.71
CA CYS A 235 -17.17 -61.63 12.30
C CYS A 235 -17.61 -62.07 10.91
N GLY A 236 -16.79 -62.85 10.19
CA GLY A 236 -17.04 -63.28 8.82
C GLY A 236 -16.53 -62.30 7.77
N GLU A 237 -16.70 -62.64 6.50
CA GLU A 237 -16.17 -61.87 5.39
C GLU A 237 -16.91 -60.54 5.20
N ASP A 238 -16.14 -59.46 5.02
CA ASP A 238 -16.67 -58.14 4.65
C ASP A 238 -15.80 -57.53 3.54
N PRO A 239 -16.35 -57.32 2.34
CA PRO A 239 -15.58 -56.86 1.18
C PRO A 239 -15.05 -55.44 1.35
N ILE A 240 -15.70 -54.59 2.15
CA ILE A 240 -15.26 -53.21 2.39
C ILE A 240 -14.06 -53.21 3.32
N VAL A 241 -14.09 -54.04 4.38
CA VAL A 241 -12.95 -54.22 5.29
C VAL A 241 -11.75 -54.76 4.52
N GLN A 242 -11.94 -55.80 3.71
CA GLN A 242 -10.86 -56.36 2.88
C GLN A 242 -10.28 -55.34 1.90
N LYS A 243 -11.11 -54.52 1.27
CA LYS A 243 -10.67 -53.47 0.35
C LYS A 243 -9.75 -52.46 1.03
N TRP A 244 -10.12 -51.98 2.22
CA TRP A 244 -9.32 -50.98 2.94
C TRP A 244 -8.09 -51.58 3.62
N ALA A 245 -8.20 -52.79 4.18
CA ALA A 245 -7.08 -53.54 4.72
C ALA A 245 -5.98 -53.77 3.66
N ASN A 246 -6.38 -54.08 2.43
CA ASN A 246 -5.44 -54.35 1.34
C ASN A 246 -5.13 -53.14 0.46
N ALA A 247 -5.52 -51.93 0.86
CA ALA A 247 -5.26 -50.73 0.09
C ALA A 247 -3.74 -50.54 -0.16
N PRO A 248 -3.34 -50.11 -1.37
CA PRO A 248 -1.93 -49.98 -1.72
C PRO A 248 -1.30 -48.84 -0.93
N ARG A 249 -0.05 -49.04 -0.50
CA ARG A 249 0.73 -47.97 0.12
C ARG A 249 0.92 -46.85 -0.92
N PRO A 250 0.67 -45.57 -0.59
CA PRO A 250 1.02 -44.46 -1.45
C PRO A 250 2.53 -44.55 -1.66
N SER A 251 2.92 -44.87 -2.88
CA SER A 251 4.28 -45.29 -3.17
C SER A 251 5.24 -44.13 -2.94
N SER A 252 6.29 -44.36 -2.13
CA SER A 252 7.36 -43.39 -1.89
C SER A 252 8.10 -43.01 -3.17
N THR A 253 7.95 -43.81 -4.24
CA THR A 253 8.63 -43.65 -5.53
C THR A 253 8.43 -42.28 -6.18
N ARG A 254 7.34 -41.57 -5.91
CA ARG A 254 7.19 -40.19 -6.43
C ARG A 254 8.03 -39.17 -5.68
N ARG A 255 8.32 -39.41 -4.39
CA ARG A 255 9.14 -38.54 -3.54
C ARG A 255 10.64 -38.75 -3.84
N ASP A 256 11.04 -39.99 -4.11
CA ASP A 256 12.42 -40.33 -4.49
C ASP A 256 12.78 -39.83 -5.91
N ALA A 257 11.83 -39.91 -6.86
CA ALA A 257 12.01 -39.39 -8.21
C ALA A 257 12.18 -37.85 -8.25
N MET A 258 11.51 -37.12 -7.36
CA MET A 258 11.61 -35.65 -7.29
C MET A 258 12.89 -35.20 -6.57
N SER A 259 13.37 -35.95 -5.59
CA SER A 259 14.65 -35.70 -4.91
C SER A 259 15.85 -35.93 -5.85
N SER A 260 15.79 -36.95 -6.72
CA SER A 260 16.81 -37.21 -7.75
C SER A 260 16.90 -36.10 -8.80
N ALA A 261 15.77 -35.52 -9.23
CA ALA A 261 15.75 -34.46 -10.24
C ALA A 261 16.37 -33.14 -9.74
N ASP A 262 16.12 -32.77 -8.48
CA ASP A 262 16.62 -31.52 -7.89
C ASP A 262 18.16 -31.53 -7.68
N SER A 263 18.74 -32.71 -7.40
CA SER A 263 20.19 -32.87 -7.29
C SER A 263 20.95 -32.72 -8.62
N SER A 264 20.28 -32.96 -9.75
CA SER A 264 20.86 -32.81 -11.09
C SER A 264 20.83 -31.37 -11.62
N PHE A 265 19.89 -30.55 -11.13
CA PHE A 265 19.75 -29.15 -11.54
C PHE A 265 20.74 -28.22 -10.81
N ARG A 266 21.20 -28.55 -9.59
CA ARG A 266 22.22 -27.78 -8.85
C ARG A 266 23.67 -28.00 -9.29
N ARG A 267 23.95 -28.91 -10.25
CA ARG A 267 25.31 -29.19 -10.76
C ARG A 267 25.58 -28.58 -12.15
N ARG A 268 24.74 -27.67 -12.63
CA ARG A 268 25.00 -26.87 -13.84
C ARG A 268 24.98 -25.39 -13.51
#